data_AF-A0A1H9LZZ1-F1
#
_entry.id   AF-A0A1H9LZZ1-F1
#
_cell.length_a   1.000
_cell.length_b   1.000
_cell.length_c   1.000
_cell.angle_alpha   90.00
_cell.angle_beta   90.00
_cell.angle_gamma   90.00
#
_symmetry.space_group_name_H-M   'P 1'
#
loop_
_entity.id
_entity.type
_entity.pdbx_description
1 polymer ?
#
loop_
_entity_poly.entity_id
_entity_poly.type
_entity_poly.pdbx_seq_one_letter_code
_entity_poly.pdbx_strand_id
1 'polypeptide(L)' 'MRLWKIIVSLFTIATVIYQYRNRIINILASVPILRKVSIRIAMKIPFLRNRFMQSIFSGK' A
#
# COMPACT_ATOMS: atom_id res chain seq x y z
N MET A 1 -4.75 5.48 28.24
CA MET A 1 -5.43 6.37 27.27
C MET A 1 -4.68 6.57 25.94
N ARG A 2 -3.33 6.60 25.90
CA ARG A 2 -2.57 6.82 24.64
C ARG A 2 -2.67 5.67 23.64
N LEU A 3 -2.62 4.42 24.10
CA LEU A 3 -2.69 3.22 23.25
C LEU A 3 -4.03 3.08 22.52
N TRP A 4 -5.13 3.42 23.18
CA TRP A 4 -6.47 3.30 22.60
C TRP A 4 -6.66 4.24 21.42
N LYS A 5 -6.13 5.47 21.50
CA LYS A 5 -6.14 6.44 20.38
C LYS A 5 -5.33 5.94 19.18
N ILE A 6 -4.20 5.29 19.42
CA ILE A 6 -3.35 4.73 18.36
C ILE A 6 -4.09 3.59 17.65
N ILE A 7 -4.70 2.68 18.40
CA ILE A 7 -5.47 1.54 17.87
C ILE A 7 -6.64 2.04 17.00
N VAL A 8 -7.41 3.01 17.51
CA VAL A 8 -8.50 3.61 16.75
C VAL A 8 -7.98 4.28 15.47
N SER A 9 -6.87 5.04 15.54
CA SER A 9 -6.30 5.69 14.36
C SER A 9 -5.82 4.69 13.29
N LEU A 10 -5.16 3.60 13.70
CA LEU A 10 -4.71 2.54 12.80
C LEU A 10 -5.91 1.85 12.14
N PHE A 11 -6.99 1.64 12.89
CA PHE A 11 -8.21 1.03 12.37
C PHE A 11 -8.88 1.94 11.34
N THR A 12 -9.00 3.23 11.60
CA THR A 12 -9.54 4.20 10.63
C THR A 12 -8.70 4.24 9.36
N ILE A 13 -7.36 4.29 9.50
CA ILE A 13 -6.45 4.24 8.36
C ILE A 13 -6.63 2.96 7.55
N ALA A 14 -6.73 1.80 8.21
CA ALA A 14 -6.94 0.51 7.56
C ALA A 14 -8.28 0.46 6.80
N THR A 15 -9.37 0.97 7.39
CA THR A 15 -10.69 1.02 6.73
C THR A 15 -10.70 1.94 5.51
N VAL A 16 -10.05 3.10 5.61
CA VAL A 16 -9.90 4.05 4.49
C VAL A 16 -9.06 3.44 3.38
N ILE A 17 -7.97 2.73 3.71
CA ILE A 17 -7.15 1.97 2.75
C ILE A 17 -7.98 0.92 2.00
N TYR A 18 -8.87 0.21 2.70
CA TYR A 18 -9.70 -0.80 2.07
C TYR A 18 -10.76 -0.19 1.15
N GLN A 19 -11.49 0.83 1.63
CA GLN A 19 -12.58 1.45 0.89
C GLN A 19 -12.09 2.26 -0.31
N TYR A 20 -10.93 2.91 -0.19
CA TYR A 20 -10.34 3.75 -1.23
C TYR A 20 -9.11 3.12 -1.89
N ARG A 21 -8.97 1.79 -1.85
CA ARG A 21 -7.81 1.05 -2.39
C ARG A 21 -7.27 1.65 -3.69
N ASN A 22 -8.15 1.90 -4.67
CA ASN A 22 -7.75 2.43 -5.97
C ASN A 22 -7.37 3.92 -5.94
N ARG A 23 -8.10 4.74 -5.17
CA ARG A 23 -7.83 6.17 -5.02
C ARG A 23 -6.54 6.43 -4.25
N ILE A 24 -6.27 5.59 -3.25
CA ILE A 24 -5.07 5.62 -2.41
C ILE A 24 -3.85 5.18 -3.22
N ILE A 25 -3.97 4.11 -4.01
CA ILE A 25 -2.89 3.73 -4.94
C ILE A 25 -2.56 4.89 -5.90
N ASN A 26 -3.57 5.61 -6.39
CA ASN A 26 -3.36 6.76 -7.27
C ASN A 26 -2.63 7.93 -6.55
N ILE A 27 -3.00 8.24 -5.30
CA ILE A 27 -2.34 9.26 -4.48
C ILE A 27 -0.91 8.83 -4.11
N LEU A 28 -0.72 7.57 -3.69
CA LEU A 28 0.60 7.00 -3.41
C LEU A 28 1.50 7.02 -4.64
N ALA A 29 0.95 6.75 -5.82
CA ALA A 29 1.69 6.78 -7.08
C ALA A 29 2.02 8.21 -7.53
N SER A 30 1.18 9.19 -7.19
CA SER A 30 1.38 10.61 -7.50
C SER A 30 2.48 11.25 -6.66
N VAL A 31 2.67 10.81 -5.40
CA VAL A 31 3.71 11.35 -4.53
C VAL A 31 5.00 10.52 -4.65
N PRO A 32 6.13 11.08 -5.15
CA PRO A 32 7.34 10.31 -5.47
C PRO A 32 7.96 9.57 -4.27
N ILE A 33 7.89 10.20 -3.09
CA ILE A 33 8.44 9.67 -1.83
C ILE A 33 7.60 8.50 -1.33
N LEU A 34 6.27 8.68 -1.26
CA LEU A 34 5.35 7.62 -0.85
C LEU A 34 5.42 6.43 -1.81
N ARG A 35 5.50 6.69 -3.13
CA ARG A 35 5.70 5.67 -4.15
C ARG A 35 6.96 4.84 -3.90
N LYS A 36 8.11 5.48 -3.65
CA LYS A 36 9.38 4.76 -3.41
C LYS A 36 9.31 3.90 -2.15
N VAL A 37 8.75 4.42 -1.06
CA VAL A 37 8.62 3.68 0.20
C VAL A 37 7.69 2.48 0.04
N SER A 38 6.51 2.70 -0.58
CA SER A 38 5.53 1.63 -0.79
C SER A 38 6.03 0.54 -1.75
N ILE A 39 6.72 0.90 -2.84
CA ILE A 39 7.37 -0.07 -3.73
C ILE A 39 8.46 -0.85 -2.99
N ARG A 40 9.29 -0.18 -2.19
CA ARG A 40 10.37 -0.84 -1.42
C ARG A 40 9.79 -1.85 -0.43
N ILE A 41 8.71 -1.50 0.26
CA ILE A 41 8.00 -2.41 1.17
C ILE A 41 7.36 -3.56 0.40
N ALA A 42 6.68 -3.28 -0.70
CA ALA A 42 6.04 -4.30 -1.53
C ALA A 42 7.05 -5.30 -2.12
N MET A 43 8.21 -4.83 -2.57
CA MET A 43 9.28 -5.67 -3.13
C MET A 43 9.99 -6.55 -2.09
N LYS A 44 9.94 -6.16 -0.81
CA LYS A 44 10.45 -6.99 0.30
C LYS A 44 9.55 -8.18 0.60
N ILE A 45 8.28 -8.14 0.19
CA ILE A 45 7.30 -9.19 0.42
C ILE A 45 7.24 -10.10 -0.81
N PRO A 46 7.64 -11.38 -0.73
CA PRO A 46 7.77 -12.27 -1.89
C PRO A 46 6.44 -12.49 -2.63
N PHE A 47 5.32 -12.54 -1.90
CA PHE A 47 3.99 -12.66 -2.50
C PHE A 47 3.61 -11.47 -3.39
N LEU A 48 3.83 -10.25 -2.89
CA LEU A 48 3.56 -9.03 -3.64
C LEU A 48 4.53 -8.90 -4.82
N ARG A 49 5.83 -9.14 -4.59
CA ARG A 49 6.85 -9.15 -5.63
C ARG A 49 6.48 -10.07 -6.79
N ASN A 50 6.06 -11.31 -6.51
CA ASN A 50 5.71 -12.27 -7.55
C ASN A 50 4.47 -11.83 -8.35
N ARG A 51 3.46 -11.25 -7.69
CA ARG A 51 2.28 -10.68 -8.36
C ARG A 51 2.64 -9.49 -9.25
N PHE A 52 3.48 -8.58 -8.77
CA PHE A 52 3.94 -7.42 -9.54
C PHE A 52 4.80 -7.85 -10.73
N MET A 53 5.75 -8.76 -10.53
CA MET A 53 6.57 -9.28 -11.62
C MET A 53 5.71 -10.05 -12.63
N GLN A 54 4.82 -10.93 -12.20
CA GLN A 54 3.86 -11.58 -13.11
C GLN A 54 3.04 -10.54 -13.88
N SER A 55 2.52 -9.48 -13.26
CA SER A 55 1.76 -8.44 -13.98
C SER A 55 2.58 -7.67 -15.02
N ILE A 56 3.89 -7.51 -14.80
CA ILE A 56 4.79 -6.80 -15.72
C ILE A 56 5.26 -7.74 -16.85
N PHE A 57 5.49 -9.02 -16.55
CA PHE A 57 6.03 -10.01 -17.49
C PHE A 57 4.96 -10.85 -18.21
N SER A 58 3.72 -10.93 -17.70
CA SER A 58 2.56 -11.56 -18.37
C SER A 58 1.80 -10.60 -19.30
N GLY A 59 2.32 -9.40 -19.56
CA GLY A 59 1.78 -8.49 -20.57
C GLY A 59 2.14 -8.86 -22.01
N LYS A 60 2.10 -10.17 -22.35
CA LYS A 60 2.18 -10.71 -23.70
C LYS A 60 0.93 -11.53 -23.99
#